data_AF-A0A840BYB1-F1
#
_entry.id   AF-A0A840BYB1-F1
#
_cell.length_a   1.000
_cell.length_b   1.000
_cell.length_c   1.000
_cell.angle_alpha   90.00
_cell.angle_beta   90.00
_cell.angle_gamma   90.00
#
_symmetry.space_group_name_H-M   'P 1'
#
loop_
_entity.id
_entity.type
_entity.pdbx_description
1 polymer ?
#
loop_
_entity_poly.entity_id
_entity_poly.type
_entity_poly.pdbx_seq_one_letter_code
_entity_poly.pdbx_strand_id
1 'polypeptide(L)'
;MHRGVLAAIHQFPAKRRAIEELALKSETFRLLCTDLADAEAALYNWKGSDSPLKDERCAEYLSLVTALKAEILEILDAEQSNAAE
;
A
#
# COMPACT_ATOMS: atom_id res chain seq x y z
N MET A 1 11.69 0.80 11.27
CA MET A 1 11.07 0.87 9.92
C MET A 1 9.56 0.98 10.10
N HIS A 2 8.88 1.89 9.38
CA HIS A 2 7.43 2.14 9.54
C HIS A 2 6.63 0.90 9.11
N ARG A 3 5.55 0.55 9.83
CA ARG A 3 4.69 -0.60 9.49
C ARG A 3 4.17 -0.52 8.05
N GLY A 4 3.72 0.67 7.63
CA GLY A 4 3.29 0.89 6.25
C GLY A 4 4.36 0.60 5.22
N VAL A 5 5.60 1.05 5.45
CA VAL A 5 6.73 0.85 4.54
C VAL A 5 7.07 -0.64 4.40
N LEU A 6 7.02 -1.39 5.51
CA LEU A 6 7.16 -2.85 5.48
C LEU A 6 6.08 -3.50 4.61
N ALA A 7 4.81 -3.11 4.78
CA ALA A 7 3.71 -3.63 3.98
C ALA A 7 3.90 -3.33 2.48
N ALA A 8 4.29 -2.11 2.12
CA ALA A 8 4.61 -1.76 0.75
C ALA A 8 5.75 -2.60 0.17
N ILE A 9 6.83 -2.86 0.94
CA ILE A 9 7.93 -3.75 0.51
C ILE A 9 7.43 -5.19 0.28
N HIS A 10 6.52 -5.68 1.13
CA HIS A 10 5.94 -7.01 0.94
C HIS A 10 5.08 -7.10 -0.33
N GLN A 11 4.37 -6.03 -0.70
CA GLN A 11 3.58 -5.98 -1.93
C GLN A 11 4.44 -5.79 -3.18
N PHE A 12 5.55 -5.06 -3.06
CA PHE A 12 6.42 -4.68 -4.19
C PHE A 12 7.89 -5.03 -3.91
N PRO A 13 8.24 -6.32 -3.76
CA PRO A 13 9.61 -6.71 -3.37
C PRO A 13 10.67 -6.27 -4.39
N ALA A 14 10.31 -6.23 -5.68
CA ALA A 14 11.19 -5.74 -6.75
C ALA A 14 11.54 -4.24 -6.64
N LYS A 15 10.72 -3.45 -5.93
CA LYS A 15 10.89 -2.00 -5.75
C LYS A 15 11.35 -1.63 -4.34
N ARG A 16 11.82 -2.60 -3.55
CA ARG A 16 12.24 -2.40 -2.15
C ARG A 16 13.14 -1.18 -1.94
N ARG A 17 14.20 -1.05 -2.73
CA ARG A 17 15.16 0.04 -2.59
C ARG A 17 14.52 1.41 -2.84
N ALA A 18 13.71 1.54 -3.90
CA ALA A 18 12.98 2.76 -4.21
C ALA A 18 11.98 3.12 -3.09
N ILE A 19 11.31 2.12 -2.51
CA ILE A 19 10.40 2.31 -1.37
C ILE A 19 11.17 2.81 -0.13
N GLU A 20 12.31 2.20 0.20
CA GLU A 20 13.14 2.61 1.33
C GLU A 20 13.66 4.04 1.14
N GLU A 21 14.19 4.38 -0.03
CA GLU A 21 14.72 5.71 -0.35
C GLU A 21 13.61 6.79 -0.35
N LEU A 22 12.48 6.52 -0.99
CA LEU A 22 11.36 7.46 -1.03
C LEU A 22 10.72 7.65 0.35
N ALA A 23 10.61 6.59 1.14
CA ALA A 23 10.10 6.67 2.50
C ALA A 23 10.99 7.49 3.44
N LEU A 24 12.30 7.63 3.17
CA LEU A 24 13.17 8.51 3.96
C LEU A 24 12.86 9.99 3.70
N LYS A 25 12.54 10.35 2.45
CA LYS A 25 12.38 11.75 2.01
C LYS A 25 10.94 12.25 1.90
N SER A 26 9.94 11.37 1.84
CA SER A 26 8.53 11.74 1.64
C SER A 26 7.63 11.23 2.76
N GLU A 27 7.13 12.14 3.59
CA GLU A 27 6.12 11.82 4.61
C GLU A 27 4.80 11.38 3.99
N THR A 28 4.35 12.07 2.94
CA THR A 28 3.13 11.72 2.20
C THR A 28 3.20 10.28 1.68
N PHE A 29 4.35 9.86 1.16
CA PHE A 29 4.52 8.46 0.72
C PHE A 29 4.46 7.47 1.89
N ARG A 30 5.02 7.81 3.07
CA ARG A 30 4.89 6.97 4.26
C ARG A 30 3.44 6.84 4.72
N LEU A 31 2.66 7.92 4.65
CA LEU A 31 1.23 7.90 4.97
C LEU A 31 0.47 7.00 3.99
N LEU A 32 0.71 7.14 2.69
CA LEU A 32 0.11 6.27 1.67
C LEU A 32 0.42 4.78 1.91
N CYS A 33 1.67 4.45 2.26
CA CYS A 33 2.05 3.08 2.63
C CYS A 33 1.30 2.59 3.88
N THR A 34 0.94 3.49 4.79
CA THR A 34 0.20 3.18 6.02
C THR A 34 -1.26 2.91 5.71
N ASP A 35 -1.87 3.74 4.85
CA ASP A 35 -3.24 3.56 4.39
C ASP A 35 -3.39 2.20 3.69
N LEU A 36 -2.42 1.80 2.87
CA LEU A 36 -2.39 0.45 2.29
C LEU A 36 -2.37 -0.64 3.37
N ALA A 37 -1.48 -0.52 4.36
CA ALA A 37 -1.35 -1.52 5.42
C ALA A 37 -2.61 -1.62 6.30
N ASP A 38 -3.33 -0.52 6.47
CA ASP A 38 -4.57 -0.47 7.24
C ASP A 38 -5.75 -1.03 6.44
N ALA A 39 -5.83 -0.71 5.14
CA ALA A 39 -6.82 -1.29 4.24
C ALA A 39 -6.64 -2.82 4.09
N GLU A 40 -5.40 -3.31 3.99
CA GLU A 40 -5.12 -4.76 3.94
C GLU A 40 -5.49 -5.47 5.24
N ALA A 41 -5.19 -4.84 6.39
CA ALA A 41 -5.58 -5.38 7.70
C ALA A 41 -7.10 -5.41 7.88
N ALA A 42 -7.80 -4.35 7.47
CA ALA A 42 -9.25 -4.30 7.50
C ALA A 42 -9.87 -5.37 6.59
N LEU A 43 -9.36 -5.54 5.37
CA LEU A 43 -9.81 -6.59 4.45
C LEU A 43 -9.63 -7.99 5.06
N TYR A 44 -8.48 -8.25 5.68
CA TYR A 44 -8.22 -9.52 6.36
C TYR A 44 -9.23 -9.78 7.49
N ASN A 45 -9.49 -8.75 8.31
CA ASN A 45 -10.46 -8.85 9.41
C ASN A 45 -11.88 -9.10 8.90
N TRP A 46 -12.32 -8.40 7.84
CA TRP A 46 -13.64 -8.61 7.24
C TRP A 46 -13.79 -9.99 6.60
N LYS A 47 -12.74 -10.54 5.98
CA LYS A 47 -12.77 -11.91 5.44
C LYS A 47 -13.01 -12.97 6.50
N GLY A 48 -12.55 -12.75 7.73
CA GLY A 48 -12.76 -13.62 8.88
C GLY A 48 -14.02 -13.33 9.70
N SER A 49 -14.81 -12.31 9.33
CA SER A 49 -16.00 -11.88 10.07
C SER A 49 -17.21 -12.77 9.78
N ASP A 50 -18.09 -12.97 10.77
CA ASP A 50 -19.40 -13.59 10.61
C ASP A 50 -20.51 -12.56 10.31
N SER A 51 -20.13 -11.30 10.08
CA SER A 51 -21.08 -10.23 9.77
C SER A 51 -21.78 -10.46 8.43
N PRO A 52 -23.10 -10.19 8.31
CA PRO A 52 -23.80 -10.21 7.03
C PRO A 52 -23.27 -9.16 6.04
N LEU A 53 -22.54 -8.14 6.52
CA LEU A 53 -21.90 -7.12 5.68
C LEU A 53 -20.52 -7.54 5.16
N LYS A 54 -20.07 -8.77 5.46
CA LYS A 54 -18.74 -9.28 5.08
C LYS A 54 -18.45 -9.06 3.61
N ASP A 55 -19.33 -9.49 2.73
CA ASP A 55 -19.06 -9.49 1.29
C ASP A 55 -18.98 -8.06 0.74
N GLU A 56 -19.89 -7.18 1.18
CA GLU A 56 -19.89 -5.75 0.85
C GLU A 56 -18.60 -5.07 1.32
N ARG A 57 -18.24 -5.23 2.59
CA ARG A 57 -17.01 -4.64 3.15
C ARG A 57 -15.76 -5.21 2.50
N CYS A 58 -15.73 -6.51 2.21
CA CYS A 58 -14.61 -7.10 1.49
C CYS A 58 -14.47 -6.51 0.08
N ALA A 59 -15.57 -6.27 -0.63
CA ALA A 59 -15.53 -5.64 -1.94
C ALA A 59 -15.02 -4.18 -1.87
N GLU A 60 -15.49 -3.40 -0.91
CA GLU A 60 -15.02 -2.03 -0.66
C GLU A 60 -13.52 -1.99 -0.37
N TYR A 61 -13.06 -2.77 0.62
CA TYR A 61 -11.64 -2.78 0.99
C TYR A 61 -10.75 -3.38 -0.10
N LEU A 62 -11.24 -4.34 -0.89
CA LEU A 62 -10.50 -4.84 -2.04
C LEU A 62 -10.30 -3.77 -3.11
N SER A 63 -11.34 -2.97 -3.39
CA SER A 63 -11.25 -1.83 -4.31
C SER A 63 -10.25 -0.79 -3.80
N LEU A 64 -10.32 -0.44 -2.51
CA LEU A 64 -9.40 0.49 -1.87
C LEU A 64 -7.94 0.00 -1.92
N VAL A 65 -7.68 -1.26 -1.55
CA VAL A 65 -6.33 -1.85 -1.62
C VAL A 65 -5.80 -1.82 -3.05
N THR A 66 -6.65 -2.08 -4.05
CA THR A 66 -6.26 -2.04 -5.46
C THR A 66 -5.88 -0.63 -5.89
N ALA A 67 -6.68 0.38 -5.51
CA ALA A 67 -6.39 1.78 -5.80
C ALA A 67 -5.08 2.25 -5.16
N LEU A 68 -4.88 1.96 -3.86
CA LEU A 68 -3.66 2.34 -3.13
C LEU A 68 -2.41 1.68 -3.72
N LYS A 69 -2.51 0.42 -4.17
CA LYS A 69 -1.42 -0.26 -4.86
C LYS A 69 -1.07 0.40 -6.19
N ALA A 70 -2.07 0.81 -6.97
CA ALA A 70 -1.85 1.51 -8.23
C ALA A 70 -1.15 2.86 -7.99
N GLU A 71 -1.63 3.65 -7.02
CA GLU A 71 -1.03 4.95 -6.68
C GLU A 71 0.43 4.82 -6.21
N ILE A 72 0.72 3.83 -5.34
CA ILE A 72 2.09 3.54 -4.91
C ILE A 72 2.97 3.16 -6.11
N LEU A 73 2.46 2.33 -7.03
CA LEU A 73 3.21 1.91 -8.20
C LEU A 73 3.53 3.09 -9.13
N GLU A 74 2.55 3.95 -9.40
CA GLU A 74 2.73 5.17 -10.20
C GLU A 74 3.79 6.10 -9.62
N ILE A 75 3.76 6.33 -8.30
CA ILE A 75 4.76 7.14 -7.61
C ILE A 75 6.16 6.51 -7.73
N LEU A 76 6.26 5.19 -7.60
CA LEU A 76 7.56 4.50 -7.70
C LEU A 76 8.10 4.48 -9.14
N ASP A 77 7.23 4.40 -10.14
CA ASP A 77 7.61 4.48 -11.56
C ASP A 77 8.08 5.90 -11.93
N ALA A 78 7.41 6.93 -11.39
CA ALA A 78 7.82 8.33 -11.54
C ALA A 78 9.19 8.60 -10.88
N GLU A 79 9.40 8.08 -9.65
CA GLU A 79 10.68 8.22 -8.95
C GLU A 79 11.82 7.50 -9.70
N GLN A 80 11.56 6.34 -10.29
CA GLN A 80 12.55 5.60 -11.07
C GLN A 80 12.93 6.30 -12.38
N SER A 81 11.97 7.03 -12.97
CA SER A 81 12.20 7.83 -14.18
C SER A 81 13.06 9.06 -13.88
N ASN A 82 12.80 9.75 -12.76
CA ASN A 82 13.61 10.88 -12.28
C ASN A 82 15.05 10.48 -11.91
N ALA A 83 15.29 9.22 -11.54
CA ALA A 83 16.63 8.73 -11.20
C ALA A 83 17.47 8.31 -12.42
N ALA A 84 16.86 8.23 -13.61
CA ALA A 84 17.53 7.84 -14.86
C ALA A 84 18.01 9.05 -15.70
N GLU A 85 17.63 10.27 -15.32
CA GLU A 85 18.12 11.56 -15.86
C GLU A 85 19.31 12.10 -15.06
#